data_AF-A0A7K3UL17-F1
#
_entry.id   AF-A0A7K3UL17-F1
#
_cell.length_a   1.000
_cell.length_b   1.000
_cell.length_c   1.000
_cell.angle_alpha   90.00
_cell.angle_beta   90.00
_cell.angle_gamma   90.00
#
_symmetry.space_group_name_H-M   'P 1'
#
loop_
_entity.id
_entity.type
_entity.pdbx_description
1 polymer ?
#
loop_
_entity_poly.entity_id
_entity_poly.type
_entity_poly.pdbx_seq_one_letter_code
_entity_poly.pdbx_strand_id
1 'polypeptide(L)'
;GMKLHIVYDPKADCPRVLDITDANVNDAQIGRTIAIEAGATYVFDKGYCHYGWWTAIAKADAIFVTRPKTSMVLAVRATRTLEAPKGDGFLILEDCEVSLASKGDSKLPVPLRRLVLKRDQGDTITLLTNDLDRSAVEIGQLYKDRWQIELLFRWIKQHLKIRRFLGYNDNAIRLQIFAAMIAYALLRIATRANAITIPILRFTDLVIQCLFQRKSIAAIDKPPPVNLSRPKPKISPDQMVFSYA
;
A
#
# COMPACT_ATOMS: atom_id res chain seq x y z
N GLY A 1 18.37 0.18 -13.62
CA GLY A 1 16.97 0.02 -13.22
C GLY A 1 16.70 0.93 -12.03
N MET A 2 15.45 1.28 -11.76
CA MET A 2 15.08 2.20 -10.67
C MET A 2 14.12 1.51 -9.70
N LYS A 3 14.18 1.90 -8.42
CA LYS A 3 13.30 1.47 -7.34
C LYS A 3 12.40 2.62 -6.93
N LEU A 4 11.17 2.26 -6.58
CA LEU A 4 10.16 3.19 -6.11
C LEU A 4 9.81 2.83 -4.67
N HIS A 5 10.09 3.73 -3.74
CA HIS A 5 9.80 3.57 -2.32
C HIS A 5 8.60 4.44 -1.96
N ILE A 6 7.57 3.82 -1.36
CA ILE A 6 6.33 4.51 -0.99
C ILE A 6 5.99 4.21 0.46
N VAL A 7 5.69 5.25 1.23
CA VAL A 7 4.97 5.12 2.50
C VAL A 7 3.49 5.38 2.23
N TYR A 8 2.65 4.41 2.56
CA TYR A 8 1.22 4.45 2.25
C TYR A 8 0.40 4.29 3.53
N ASP A 9 -0.55 5.20 3.72
CA ASP A 9 -1.54 5.15 4.79
C ASP A 9 -2.81 4.43 4.26
N PRO A 10 -3.08 3.19 4.72
CA PRO A 10 -4.23 2.43 4.24
C PRO A 10 -5.57 2.97 4.73
N LYS A 11 -5.62 3.69 5.86
CA LYS A 11 -6.87 4.27 6.37
C LYS A 11 -7.26 5.51 5.57
N ALA A 12 -6.27 6.34 5.22
CA ALA A 12 -6.48 7.52 4.39
C ALA A 12 -6.50 7.21 2.88
N ASP A 13 -6.18 5.97 2.48
CA ASP A 13 -5.93 5.55 1.09
C ASP A 13 -5.09 6.61 0.35
N CYS A 14 -3.90 6.88 0.93
CA CYS A 14 -3.06 8.00 0.54
C CYS A 14 -1.56 7.65 0.64
N PRO A 15 -0.78 7.79 -0.46
CA PRO A 15 0.67 7.76 -0.41
C PRO A 15 1.19 9.06 0.21
N ARG A 16 2.00 8.93 1.28
CA ARG A 16 2.56 10.05 2.05
C ARG A 16 3.96 10.43 1.59
N VAL A 17 4.80 9.43 1.35
CA VAL A 17 6.20 9.63 0.95
C VAL A 17 6.45 8.86 -0.33
N LEU A 18 7.19 9.47 -1.25
CA LEU A 18 7.62 8.90 -2.52
C LEU A 18 9.11 9.18 -2.69
N ASP A 19 9.92 8.13 -2.82
CA ASP A 19 11.34 8.25 -3.13
C ASP A 19 11.72 7.33 -4.30
N ILE A 20 12.64 7.78 -5.13
CA ILE A 20 13.07 7.12 -6.36
C ILE A 20 14.58 6.99 -6.35
N THR A 21 15.05 5.76 -6.27
CA THR A 21 16.48 5.45 -6.19
C THR A 21 16.92 4.48 -7.28
N ASP A 22 18.22 4.33 -7.46
CA ASP A 22 18.76 3.31 -8.35
C ASP A 22 18.52 1.90 -7.80
N ALA A 23 18.48 0.92 -8.70
CA ALA A 23 18.25 -0.48 -8.35
C ALA A 23 19.30 -1.07 -7.39
N ASN A 24 20.50 -0.49 -7.37
CA ASN A 24 21.61 -0.96 -6.55
C ASN A 24 21.55 -0.44 -5.11
N VAL A 25 20.67 0.53 -4.82
CA VAL A 25 20.50 1.06 -3.46
C VAL A 25 19.79 0.03 -2.59
N ASN A 26 20.27 -0.13 -1.35
CA ASN A 26 19.69 -1.05 -0.40
C ASN A 26 18.41 -0.45 0.20
N ASP A 27 17.31 -1.21 0.19
CA ASP A 27 16.00 -0.73 0.67
C ASP A 27 16.06 -0.29 2.14
N ALA A 28 16.90 -0.93 2.95
CA ALA A 28 17.15 -0.56 4.34
C ALA A 28 17.76 0.84 4.53
N GLN A 29 18.48 1.37 3.53
CA GLN A 29 19.00 2.74 3.59
C GLN A 29 17.86 3.77 3.45
N ILE A 30 16.88 3.48 2.59
CA ILE A 30 15.72 4.36 2.38
C ILE A 30 14.77 4.34 3.57
N GLY A 31 14.61 3.18 4.23
CA GLY A 31 13.87 3.13 5.49
C GLY A 31 14.34 4.18 6.51
N ARG A 32 15.65 4.45 6.55
CA ARG A 32 16.27 5.40 7.48
C ARG A 32 16.06 6.87 7.14
N THR A 33 15.67 7.20 5.91
CA THR A 33 15.42 8.60 5.50
C THR A 33 13.98 9.03 5.81
N ILE A 34 13.10 8.07 6.09
CA ILE A 34 11.71 8.32 6.45
C ILE A 34 11.65 8.96 7.83
N ALA A 35 11.02 10.13 7.93
CA ALA A 35 10.74 10.77 9.21
C ALA A 35 9.82 9.86 10.04
N ILE A 36 10.21 9.62 11.29
CA ILE A 36 9.46 8.75 12.21
C ILE A 36 8.46 9.62 12.97
N GLU A 37 7.18 9.27 12.85
CA GLU A 37 6.07 9.90 13.55
C GLU A 37 5.80 9.12 14.85
N ALA A 38 5.73 9.83 15.97
CA ALA A 38 5.46 9.23 17.27
C ALA A 38 4.07 8.59 17.31
N GLY A 39 3.94 7.40 17.90
CA GLY A 39 2.70 6.63 17.95
C GLY A 39 2.29 5.96 16.63
N ALA A 40 3.03 6.18 15.53
CA ALA A 40 2.75 5.52 14.26
C ALA A 40 3.14 4.03 14.29
N THR A 41 2.48 3.23 13.45
CA THR A 41 2.82 1.81 13.25
C THR A 41 3.33 1.58 11.84
N TYR A 42 4.61 1.25 11.73
CA TYR A 42 5.32 1.01 10.47
C TYR A 42 5.30 -0.47 10.11
N VAL A 43 4.66 -0.81 9.00
CA VAL A 43 4.60 -2.19 8.49
C VAL A 43 5.46 -2.29 7.23
N PHE A 44 6.50 -3.12 7.26
CA PHE A 44 7.44 -3.24 6.13
C PHE A 44 7.96 -4.66 5.94
N ASP A 45 8.36 -4.97 4.70
CA ASP A 45 8.90 -6.28 4.34
C ASP A 45 10.35 -6.49 4.80
N LYS A 46 10.81 -7.73 4.74
CA LYS A 46 12.14 -8.22 5.15
C LYS A 46 13.32 -7.44 4.55
N GLY A 47 13.13 -6.80 3.39
CA GLY A 47 14.15 -5.98 2.72
C GLY A 47 14.56 -4.74 3.52
N TYR A 48 13.65 -4.20 4.34
CA TYR A 48 13.89 -3.00 5.15
C TYR A 48 14.44 -3.30 6.55
N CYS A 49 14.78 -4.56 6.86
CA CYS A 49 15.24 -4.95 8.20
C CYS A 49 16.62 -4.37 8.53
N HIS A 50 16.67 -3.35 9.39
CA HIS A 50 17.87 -2.70 9.89
C HIS A 50 17.75 -2.35 11.37
N TYR A 51 18.65 -2.88 12.20
CA TYR A 51 18.59 -2.76 13.66
C TYR A 51 18.66 -1.32 14.17
N GLY A 52 19.48 -0.47 13.55
CA GLY A 52 19.55 0.94 13.91
C GLY A 52 18.25 1.69 13.62
N TRP A 53 17.48 1.26 12.60
CA TRP A 53 16.21 1.89 12.27
C TRP A 53 15.11 1.44 13.24
N TRP A 54 15.08 0.14 13.60
CA TRP A 54 14.18 -0.37 14.64
C TRP A 54 14.41 0.32 15.98
N THR A 55 15.67 0.59 16.32
CA THR A 55 16.02 1.34 17.54
C THR A 55 15.53 2.78 17.45
N ALA A 56 15.63 3.43 16.30
CA ALA A 56 15.10 4.78 16.10
C ALA A 56 13.57 4.82 16.19
N ILE A 57 12.87 3.84 15.62
CA ILE A 57 11.41 3.69 15.72
C ILE A 57 10.99 3.54 17.18
N ALA A 58 11.62 2.62 17.91
CA ALA A 58 11.31 2.40 19.32
C ALA A 58 11.61 3.63 20.18
N LYS A 59 12.71 4.36 19.91
CA LYS A 59 13.06 5.60 20.62
C LYS A 59 12.09 6.76 20.37
N ALA A 60 11.34 6.71 19.27
CA ALA A 60 10.34 7.72 18.93
C ALA A 60 8.94 7.33 19.41
N ASP A 61 8.81 6.35 20.32
CA ASP A 61 7.54 5.79 20.78
C ASP A 61 6.64 5.31 19.62
N ALA A 62 7.27 4.79 18.56
CA ALA A 62 6.61 4.23 17.41
C ALA A 62 6.78 2.70 17.37
N ILE A 63 5.93 2.05 16.60
CA ILE A 63 5.84 0.60 16.51
C ILE A 63 6.27 0.16 15.11
N PHE A 64 6.96 -0.97 15.00
CA PHE A 64 7.21 -1.65 13.73
C PHE A 64 6.64 -3.05 13.70
N VAL A 65 6.22 -3.51 12.52
CA VAL A 65 5.86 -4.90 12.24
C VAL A 65 6.57 -5.32 10.96
N THR A 66 7.38 -6.36 11.04
CA THR A 66 8.17 -6.83 9.90
C THR A 66 8.38 -8.34 9.91
N ARG A 67 9.02 -8.88 8.86
CA ARG A 67 9.45 -10.27 8.81
C ARG A 67 10.89 -10.41 9.28
N PRO A 68 11.19 -11.42 10.12
CA PRO A 68 12.55 -11.71 10.53
C PRO A 68 13.40 -12.14 9.32
N LYS A 69 14.70 -11.79 9.34
CA LYS A 69 15.66 -12.33 8.37
C LYS A 69 15.95 -13.80 8.70
N THR A 70 16.21 -14.63 7.67
CA THR A 70 16.49 -16.07 7.86
C THR A 70 17.76 -16.31 8.68
N SER A 71 18.73 -15.40 8.58
CA SER A 71 19.97 -15.43 9.37
C SER A 71 19.80 -14.95 10.81
N MET A 72 18.62 -14.44 11.18
CA MET A 72 18.39 -13.88 12.50
C MET A 72 18.04 -15.00 13.48
N VAL A 73 18.90 -15.21 14.48
CA VAL A 73 18.65 -16.17 15.55
C VAL A 73 17.93 -15.45 16.69
N LEU A 74 16.78 -15.98 17.09
CA LEU A 74 15.94 -15.42 18.15
C LEU A 74 15.85 -16.42 19.31
N ALA A 75 16.19 -15.96 20.51
CA ALA A 75 15.99 -16.73 21.73
C ALA A 75 14.63 -16.34 22.35
N VAL A 76 13.78 -17.34 22.56
CA VAL A 76 12.49 -17.17 23.26
C VAL A 76 12.76 -16.86 24.73
N ARG A 77 12.09 -15.83 25.24
CA ARG A 77 12.16 -15.41 26.65
C ARG A 77 10.90 -15.79 27.41
N ALA A 78 9.75 -15.58 26.80
CA ALA A 78 8.46 -15.97 27.34
C ALA A 78 7.50 -16.34 26.21
N THR A 79 6.62 -17.29 26.47
CA THR A 79 5.49 -17.61 25.59
C THR A 79 4.26 -16.89 26.14
N ARG A 80 3.50 -16.24 25.28
CA ARG A 80 2.27 -15.53 25.63
C ARG A 80 1.07 -16.43 25.35
N THR A 81 0.03 -16.30 26.18
CA THR A 81 -1.23 -17.02 25.98
C THR A 81 -1.94 -16.49 24.74
N LEU A 82 -2.39 -17.40 23.89
CA LEU A 82 -3.17 -17.07 22.70
C LEU A 82 -4.66 -17.04 23.03
N GLU A 83 -5.16 -15.86 23.38
CA GLU A 83 -6.59 -15.62 23.49
C GLU A 83 -7.16 -15.32 22.10
N ALA A 84 -8.16 -16.09 21.68
CA ALA A 84 -8.83 -15.96 20.37
C ALA A 84 -7.84 -15.86 19.17
N PRO A 85 -7.06 -16.92 18.86
CA PRO A 85 -6.00 -16.86 17.85
C PRO A 85 -6.49 -16.69 16.40
N LYS A 86 -7.80 -16.69 16.15
CA LYS A 86 -8.39 -16.65 14.81
C LYS A 86 -8.54 -15.21 14.34
N GLY A 87 -7.81 -14.85 13.29
CA GLY A 87 -7.99 -13.60 12.56
C GLY A 87 -8.80 -13.79 11.28
N ASP A 88 -8.91 -12.71 10.50
CA ASP A 88 -9.55 -12.75 9.18
C ASP A 88 -8.62 -13.38 8.14
N GLY A 89 -8.87 -14.65 7.80
CA GLY A 89 -8.10 -15.39 6.80
C GLY A 89 -6.76 -15.96 7.28
N PHE A 90 -6.52 -15.96 8.60
CA PHE A 90 -5.32 -16.54 9.22
C PHE A 90 -5.57 -16.99 10.67
N LEU A 91 -4.70 -17.87 11.16
CA LEU A 91 -4.66 -18.37 12.54
C LEU A 91 -3.29 -18.08 13.15
N ILE A 92 -3.26 -17.51 14.35
CA ILE A 92 -2.03 -17.37 15.14
C ILE A 92 -1.68 -18.73 15.74
N LEU A 93 -0.46 -19.19 15.47
CA LEU A 93 0.11 -20.44 15.96
C LEU A 93 1.00 -20.22 17.18
N GLU A 94 1.79 -19.14 17.18
CA GLU A 94 2.70 -18.82 18.27
C GLU A 94 2.71 -17.32 18.54
N ASP A 95 2.84 -16.97 19.82
CA ASP A 95 3.12 -15.62 20.28
C ASP A 95 4.15 -15.69 21.41
N CYS A 96 5.35 -15.16 21.14
CA CYS A 96 6.47 -15.24 22.06
C CYS A 96 7.20 -13.91 22.16
N GLU A 97 7.60 -13.54 23.38
CA GLU A 97 8.61 -12.53 23.59
C GLU A 97 9.99 -13.13 23.31
N VAL A 98 10.78 -12.43 22.51
CA VAL A 98 12.06 -12.90 22.02
C VAL A 98 13.14 -11.86 22.24
N SER A 99 14.38 -12.31 22.22
CA SER A 99 15.56 -11.45 22.16
C SER A 99 16.48 -11.94 21.04
N LEU A 100 17.28 -11.04 20.49
CA LEU A 100 18.29 -11.45 19.52
C LEU A 100 19.31 -12.36 20.21
N ALA A 101 19.45 -13.60 19.71
CA ALA A 101 20.45 -14.54 20.18
C ALA A 101 21.75 -14.26 19.43
N SER A 102 22.62 -13.44 20.00
CA SER A 102 23.84 -13.02 19.32
C SER A 102 25.00 -14.00 19.54
N LYS A 103 25.83 -14.18 18.50
CA LYS A 103 27.26 -14.45 18.65
C LYS A 103 27.95 -13.06 18.71
N GLY A 104 28.20 -12.53 19.90
CA GLY A 104 28.83 -11.22 20.12
C GLY A 104 27.90 -10.12 20.65
N ASP A 105 28.46 -9.07 21.25
CA ASP A 105 27.82 -8.12 22.18
C ASP A 105 26.71 -7.19 21.62
N SER A 106 26.18 -7.47 20.43
CA SER A 106 25.14 -6.65 19.80
C SER A 106 23.73 -7.02 20.30
N LYS A 107 23.43 -6.73 21.57
CA LYS A 107 22.05 -6.78 22.08
C LYS A 107 21.27 -5.59 21.50
N LEU A 108 20.15 -5.85 20.83
CA LEU A 108 19.18 -4.80 20.54
C LEU A 108 18.54 -4.35 21.87
N PRO A 109 18.59 -3.05 22.22
CA PRO A 109 18.02 -2.53 23.46
C PRO A 109 16.50 -2.32 23.35
N VAL A 110 15.83 -3.10 22.50
CA VAL A 110 14.40 -2.96 22.22
C VAL A 110 13.75 -4.31 22.50
N PRO A 111 12.64 -4.36 23.25
CA PRO A 111 11.89 -5.61 23.42
C PRO A 111 11.37 -6.07 22.05
N LEU A 112 11.45 -7.37 21.80
CA LEU A 112 10.97 -7.97 20.56
C LEU A 112 9.93 -9.02 20.88
N ARG A 113 8.90 -9.09 20.04
CA ARG A 113 7.86 -10.10 20.04
C ARG A 113 7.83 -10.77 18.68
N ARG A 114 7.82 -12.10 18.69
CA ARG A 114 7.72 -12.96 17.51
C ARG A 114 6.33 -13.56 17.47
N LEU A 115 5.68 -13.41 16.33
CA LEU A 115 4.40 -14.06 16.04
C LEU A 115 4.59 -15.05 14.90
N VAL A 116 3.95 -16.21 15.00
CA VAL A 116 3.84 -17.16 13.89
C VAL A 116 2.37 -17.29 13.54
N LEU A 117 2.03 -16.96 12.29
CA LEU A 117 0.66 -17.07 11.78
C LEU A 117 0.60 -17.98 10.56
N LYS A 118 -0.47 -18.76 10.46
CA LYS A 118 -0.78 -19.61 9.30
C LYS A 118 -1.94 -18.99 8.54
N ARG A 119 -1.75 -18.77 7.23
CA ARG A 119 -2.84 -18.31 6.35
C ARG A 119 -3.78 -19.46 6.04
N ASP A 120 -5.07 -19.18 5.87
CA ASP A 120 -6.07 -20.20 5.53
C ASP A 120 -5.75 -20.90 4.21
N GLN A 121 -5.24 -20.13 3.24
CA GLN A 121 -4.84 -20.60 1.91
C GLN A 121 -3.39 -20.22 1.62
N GLY A 122 -2.45 -20.68 2.43
CA GLY A 122 -1.04 -20.47 2.14
C GLY A 122 -0.08 -20.87 3.25
N ASP A 123 1.13 -20.35 3.12
CA ASP A 123 2.24 -20.68 4.01
C ASP A 123 2.14 -19.98 5.37
N THR A 124 2.90 -20.53 6.31
CA THR A 124 3.15 -19.92 7.62
C THR A 124 4.08 -18.71 7.47
N ILE A 125 3.73 -17.61 8.12
CA ILE A 125 4.50 -16.37 8.16
C ILE A 125 4.92 -16.10 9.60
N THR A 126 6.20 -15.85 9.77
CA THR A 126 6.73 -15.31 11.02
C THR A 126 6.81 -13.78 10.92
N LEU A 127 6.33 -13.10 11.95
CA LEU A 127 6.44 -11.66 12.14
C LEU A 127 7.30 -11.34 13.37
N LEU A 128 7.87 -10.15 13.35
CA LEU A 128 8.66 -9.56 14.42
C LEU A 128 8.19 -8.12 14.64
N THR A 129 7.99 -7.75 15.91
CA THR A 129 7.52 -6.42 16.29
C THR A 129 8.11 -5.99 17.65
N ASN A 130 8.10 -4.68 17.93
CA ASN A 130 8.30 -4.14 19.28
C ASN A 130 6.97 -3.87 20.02
N ASP A 131 5.83 -4.25 19.44
CA ASP A 131 4.50 -4.11 20.06
C ASP A 131 4.23 -5.24 21.05
N LEU A 132 4.25 -4.91 22.35
CA LEU A 132 3.95 -5.86 23.43
C LEU A 132 2.49 -5.81 23.90
N ASP A 133 1.74 -4.80 23.46
CA ASP A 133 0.44 -4.46 24.04
C ASP A 133 -0.72 -4.99 23.19
N ARG A 134 -0.63 -4.83 21.85
CA ARG A 134 -1.71 -5.29 20.96
C ARG A 134 -1.88 -6.80 20.97
N SER A 135 -3.08 -7.26 20.62
CA SER A 135 -3.31 -8.68 20.43
C SER A 135 -2.51 -9.23 19.24
N ALA A 136 -2.19 -10.53 19.29
CA ALA A 136 -1.49 -11.18 18.18
C ALA A 136 -2.29 -11.09 16.86
N VAL A 137 -3.62 -11.12 16.94
CA VAL A 137 -4.52 -10.99 15.80
C VAL A 137 -4.46 -9.60 15.18
N GLU A 138 -4.46 -8.53 15.98
CA GLU A 138 -4.33 -7.16 15.47
C GLU A 138 -3.00 -6.94 14.74
N ILE A 139 -1.89 -7.46 15.28
CA ILE A 139 -0.58 -7.38 14.62
C ILE A 139 -0.58 -8.18 13.30
N GLY A 140 -1.21 -9.35 13.30
CA GLY A 140 -1.42 -10.13 12.07
C GLY A 140 -2.23 -9.36 11.02
N GLN A 141 -3.28 -8.65 11.44
CA GLN A 141 -4.11 -7.83 10.57
C GLN A 141 -3.35 -6.63 10.00
N LEU A 142 -2.55 -5.93 10.83
CA LEU A 142 -1.67 -4.85 10.36
C LEU A 142 -0.73 -5.34 9.26
N TYR A 143 -0.16 -6.55 9.39
CA TYR A 143 0.69 -7.12 8.36
C TYR A 143 -0.08 -7.56 7.11
N LYS A 144 -1.34 -8.00 7.25
CA LYS A 144 -2.23 -8.28 6.11
C LYS A 144 -2.54 -7.01 5.33
N ASP A 145 -2.81 -5.90 6.02
CA ASP A 145 -3.12 -4.59 5.40
C ASP A 145 -1.96 -4.04 4.56
N ARG A 146 -0.72 -4.53 4.77
CA ARG A 146 0.40 -4.25 3.88
C ARG A 146 0.08 -4.56 2.41
N TRP A 147 -0.79 -5.54 2.11
CA TRP A 147 -1.23 -5.83 0.74
C TRP A 147 -1.83 -4.64 0.00
N GLN A 148 -2.34 -3.63 0.71
CA GLN A 148 -2.84 -2.40 0.09
C GLN A 148 -1.75 -1.67 -0.72
N ILE A 149 -0.48 -1.74 -0.31
CA ILE A 149 0.62 -1.15 -1.08
C ILE A 149 0.84 -1.89 -2.41
N GLU A 150 0.61 -3.22 -2.44
CA GLU A 150 0.71 -4.01 -3.67
C GLU A 150 -0.45 -3.70 -4.61
N LEU A 151 -1.65 -3.47 -4.07
CA LEU A 151 -2.80 -3.01 -4.83
C LEU A 151 -2.55 -1.61 -5.43
N LEU A 152 -1.93 -0.70 -4.68
CA LEU A 152 -1.49 0.60 -5.18
C LEU A 152 -0.53 0.42 -6.37
N PHE A 153 0.53 -0.37 -6.23
CA PHE A 153 1.47 -0.61 -7.33
C PHE A 153 0.82 -1.28 -8.53
N ARG A 154 -0.11 -2.22 -8.31
CA ARG A 154 -0.89 -2.85 -9.38
C ARG A 154 -1.71 -1.82 -10.13
N TRP A 155 -2.43 -0.96 -9.40
CA TRP A 155 -3.26 0.10 -9.95
C TRP A 155 -2.42 1.08 -10.77
N ILE A 156 -1.31 1.58 -10.22
CA ILE A 156 -0.37 2.47 -10.90
C ILE A 156 0.11 1.86 -12.22
N LYS A 157 0.54 0.60 -12.20
CA LYS A 157 1.05 -0.11 -13.39
C LYS A 157 -0.04 -0.34 -14.45
N GLN A 158 -1.29 -0.54 -14.03
CA GLN A 158 -2.42 -0.79 -14.93
C GLN A 158 -2.95 0.49 -15.57
N HIS A 159 -3.17 1.54 -14.77
CA HIS A 159 -3.91 2.72 -15.23
C HIS A 159 -3.03 3.86 -15.71
N LEU A 160 -1.80 3.96 -15.20
CA LEU A 160 -0.95 5.12 -15.48
C LEU A 160 0.11 4.83 -16.57
N LYS A 161 -0.03 3.70 -17.28
CA LYS A 161 0.81 3.28 -18.41
C LYS A 161 2.33 3.31 -18.14
N ILE A 162 2.77 3.20 -16.88
CA ILE A 162 4.21 3.23 -16.50
C ILE A 162 4.97 1.98 -16.99
N ARG A 163 4.30 1.01 -17.62
CA ARG A 163 4.97 -0.12 -18.28
C ARG A 163 5.80 0.28 -19.50
N ARG A 164 5.50 1.42 -20.12
CA ARG A 164 6.28 1.99 -21.23
C ARG A 164 6.65 3.42 -20.87
N PHE A 165 7.95 3.70 -20.85
CA PHE A 165 8.43 5.04 -20.58
C PHE A 165 8.40 5.88 -21.86
N LEU A 166 8.03 7.15 -21.73
CA LEU A 166 8.05 8.11 -22.84
C LEU A 166 9.48 8.49 -23.25
N GLY A 167 10.45 8.28 -22.36
CA GLY A 167 11.88 8.41 -22.60
C GLY A 167 12.66 7.56 -21.61
N TYR A 168 13.91 7.21 -21.96
CA TYR A 168 14.74 6.31 -21.16
C TYR A 168 15.78 7.02 -20.29
N ASN A 169 15.81 8.36 -20.31
CA ASN A 169 16.64 9.12 -19.38
C ASN A 169 15.99 9.19 -17.98
N ASP A 170 16.81 9.34 -16.95
CA ASP A 170 16.36 9.33 -15.54
C ASP A 170 15.28 10.37 -15.27
N ASN A 171 15.45 11.59 -15.78
CA ASN A 171 14.49 12.68 -15.62
C ASN A 171 13.12 12.38 -16.24
N ALA A 172 13.07 11.79 -17.43
CA ALA A 172 11.84 11.43 -18.12
C ALA A 172 11.08 10.33 -17.35
N ILE A 173 11.80 9.36 -16.81
CA ILE A 173 11.21 8.30 -15.98
C ILE A 173 10.67 8.90 -14.68
N ARG A 174 11.45 9.72 -13.97
CA ARG A 174 11.02 10.41 -12.74
C ARG A 174 9.78 11.26 -12.98
N LEU A 175 9.79 12.08 -14.04
CA LEU A 175 8.66 12.95 -14.38
C LEU A 175 7.40 12.13 -14.66
N GLN A 176 7.51 11.02 -15.39
CA GLN A 176 6.37 10.14 -15.66
C GLN A 176 5.83 9.49 -14.38
N ILE A 177 6.70 9.08 -13.46
CA ILE A 177 6.30 8.56 -12.14
C ILE A 177 5.60 9.65 -11.31
N PHE A 178 6.14 10.87 -11.25
CA PHE A 178 5.52 11.97 -10.52
C PHE A 178 4.16 12.35 -11.11
N ALA A 179 4.05 12.49 -12.44
CA ALA A 179 2.79 12.77 -13.12
C ALA A 179 1.73 11.70 -12.82
N ALA A 180 2.14 10.43 -12.83
CA ALA A 180 1.30 9.32 -12.42
C ALA A 180 0.81 9.44 -10.97
N MET A 181 1.71 9.71 -10.01
CA MET A 181 1.34 9.84 -8.60
C MET A 181 0.41 11.04 -8.35
N ILE A 182 0.63 12.15 -9.06
CA ILE A 182 -0.26 13.33 -9.03
C ILE A 182 -1.64 12.95 -9.57
N ALA A 183 -1.71 12.26 -10.72
CA ALA A 183 -2.98 11.81 -11.29
C ALA A 183 -3.74 10.87 -10.33
N TYR A 184 -3.05 9.93 -9.69
CA TYR A 184 -3.63 9.07 -8.66
C TYR A 184 -4.23 9.88 -7.51
N ALA A 185 -3.48 10.85 -6.96
CA ALA A 185 -3.94 11.69 -5.87
C ALA A 185 -5.16 12.54 -6.27
N LEU A 186 -5.13 13.16 -7.45
CA LEU A 186 -6.23 13.95 -7.98
C LEU A 186 -7.50 13.12 -8.17
N LEU A 187 -7.38 11.90 -8.70
CA LEU A 187 -8.53 10.99 -8.86
C LEU A 187 -9.16 10.68 -7.51
N ARG A 188 -8.35 10.38 -6.47
CA ARG A 188 -8.87 10.11 -5.12
C ARG A 188 -9.52 11.32 -4.47
N ILE A 189 -8.92 12.50 -4.62
CA ILE A 189 -9.52 13.76 -4.15
C ILE A 189 -10.86 14.00 -4.85
N ALA A 190 -10.91 13.82 -6.17
CA ALA A 190 -12.13 13.99 -6.96
C ALA A 190 -13.24 13.01 -6.56
N THR A 191 -12.89 11.74 -6.32
CA THR A 191 -13.83 10.72 -5.81
C THR A 191 -14.43 11.14 -4.47
N ARG A 192 -13.61 11.59 -3.52
CA ARG A 192 -14.06 12.02 -2.18
C ARG A 192 -14.89 13.31 -2.23
N ALA A 193 -14.43 14.31 -2.97
CA ALA A 193 -15.10 15.60 -3.06
C ALA A 193 -16.47 15.54 -3.75
N ASN A 194 -16.67 14.58 -4.67
CA ASN A 194 -17.92 14.42 -5.43
C ASN A 194 -18.74 13.20 -4.98
N ALA A 195 -18.39 12.56 -3.86
CA ALA A 195 -19.04 11.36 -3.33
C ALA A 195 -19.30 10.28 -4.41
N ILE A 196 -18.29 10.04 -5.26
CA ILE A 196 -18.41 9.13 -6.40
C ILE A 196 -18.49 7.69 -5.90
N THR A 197 -19.60 7.01 -6.22
CA THR A 197 -19.86 5.62 -5.80
C THR A 197 -19.47 4.57 -6.84
N ILE A 198 -19.17 4.97 -8.07
CA ILE A 198 -18.78 4.03 -9.12
C ILE A 198 -17.37 3.46 -8.86
N PRO A 199 -17.08 2.24 -9.34
CA PRO A 199 -15.74 1.65 -9.20
C PRO A 199 -14.65 2.57 -9.75
N ILE A 200 -13.53 2.68 -9.03
CA ILE A 200 -12.43 3.59 -9.37
C ILE A 200 -11.89 3.38 -10.79
N LEU A 201 -11.93 2.15 -11.29
CA LEU A 201 -11.51 1.79 -12.65
C LEU A 201 -12.37 2.52 -13.69
N ARG A 202 -13.69 2.38 -13.57
CA ARG A 202 -14.67 3.05 -14.44
C ARG A 202 -14.57 4.56 -14.32
N PHE A 203 -14.41 5.08 -13.10
CA PHE A 203 -14.22 6.52 -12.90
C PHE A 203 -12.98 7.04 -13.64
N THR A 204 -11.87 6.32 -13.55
CA THR A 204 -10.62 6.69 -14.22
C THR A 204 -10.78 6.69 -15.74
N ASP A 205 -11.44 5.68 -16.31
CA ASP A 205 -11.69 5.59 -17.75
C ASP A 205 -12.59 6.75 -18.24
N LEU A 206 -13.63 7.09 -17.48
CA LEU A 206 -14.50 8.23 -17.79
C LEU A 206 -13.74 9.57 -17.72
N VAL A 207 -12.89 9.76 -16.70
CA VAL A 207 -12.04 10.97 -16.60
C VAL A 207 -11.11 11.07 -17.80
N ILE A 208 -10.51 9.97 -18.25
CA ILE A 208 -9.64 9.95 -19.43
C ILE A 208 -10.44 10.34 -20.70
N GLN A 209 -11.65 9.80 -20.87
CA GLN A 209 -12.50 10.09 -22.05
C GLN A 209 -13.02 11.54 -22.05
N CYS A 210 -13.30 12.09 -20.87
CA CYS A 210 -13.85 13.44 -20.71
C CYS A 210 -12.78 14.50 -20.39
N LEU A 211 -11.48 14.18 -20.46
CA LEU A 211 -10.39 15.06 -19.99
C LEU A 211 -10.42 16.45 -20.66
N PHE A 212 -10.78 16.49 -21.94
CA PHE A 212 -10.86 17.72 -22.74
C PHE A 212 -12.28 18.26 -22.89
N GLN A 213 -13.24 17.69 -22.17
CA GLN A 213 -14.64 18.10 -22.19
C GLN A 213 -14.97 18.91 -20.94
N ARG A 214 -15.76 19.98 -21.08
CA ARG A 214 -16.33 20.70 -19.93
C ARG A 214 -17.52 19.91 -19.37
N LYS A 215 -17.23 18.83 -18.63
CA LYS A 215 -18.23 18.00 -17.95
C LYS A 215 -18.01 18.07 -16.44
N SER A 216 -19.10 18.16 -15.66
CA SER A 216 -19.01 18.08 -14.20
C SER A 216 -18.58 16.68 -13.78
N ILE A 217 -17.59 16.58 -12.89
CA ILE A 217 -17.08 15.30 -12.34
C ILE A 217 -18.21 14.55 -11.63
N ALA A 218 -19.07 15.24 -10.89
CA ALA A 218 -20.21 14.65 -10.19
C ALA A 218 -21.24 14.00 -11.15
N ALA A 219 -21.29 14.44 -12.40
CA ALA A 219 -22.20 13.92 -13.43
C ALA A 219 -21.45 13.14 -14.52
N ILE A 220 -20.20 12.74 -14.29
CA ILE A 220 -19.35 12.18 -15.34
C ILE A 220 -19.91 10.86 -15.91
N ASP A 221 -20.60 10.08 -15.08
CA ASP A 221 -21.24 8.81 -15.47
C ASP A 221 -22.65 9.01 -16.06
N LYS A 222 -23.22 10.22 -15.97
CA LYS A 222 -24.53 10.50 -16.56
C LYS A 222 -24.40 10.68 -18.07
N PRO A 223 -25.33 10.12 -18.87
CA PRO A 223 -25.39 10.40 -20.29
C PRO A 223 -25.57 11.91 -20.52
N PRO A 224 -25.11 12.45 -21.66
CA PRO A 224 -25.39 13.84 -22.01
C PRO A 224 -26.91 14.07 -22.00
N PRO A 225 -27.39 15.22 -21.52
CA PRO A 225 -28.82 15.49 -21.45
C PRO A 225 -29.43 15.35 -22.85
N VAL A 226 -30.40 14.44 -22.98
CA VAL A 226 -31.15 14.27 -24.23
C VAL A 226 -32.06 15.48 -24.37
N ASN A 227 -31.77 16.33 -25.34
CA ASN A 227 -32.61 17.48 -25.63
C ASN A 227 -33.85 16.97 -26.38
N LEU A 228 -34.97 16.80 -25.68
CA LEU A 228 -36.22 16.21 -26.20
C LEU A 228 -36.80 16.99 -27.39
N SER A 229 -36.39 18.26 -27.57
CA SER A 229 -36.79 19.12 -28.68
C SER A 229 -36.03 18.87 -29.98
N ARG A 230 -34.95 18.06 -29.97
CA ARG A 230 -34.22 17.69 -31.19
C ARG A 230 -34.98 16.57 -31.92
N PRO A 231 -35.22 16.70 -33.25
CA PRO A 231 -35.81 15.63 -34.03
C PRO A 231 -35.00 14.33 -33.88
N LYS A 232 -35.68 13.21 -33.61
CA LYS A 232 -35.02 11.90 -33.66
C LYS A 232 -34.43 11.73 -35.08
N PRO A 233 -33.14 11.37 -35.21
CA PRO A 233 -32.58 11.09 -36.52
C PRO A 233 -33.40 9.99 -37.20
N LYS A 234 -33.61 10.07 -38.52
CA LYS A 234 -34.21 8.98 -39.29
C LYS A 234 -33.22 7.81 -39.27
N ILE A 235 -33.59 6.73 -38.60
CA ILE A 235 -32.75 5.52 -38.47
C ILE A 235 -33.18 4.54 -39.57
N SER A 236 -32.20 3.96 -40.28
CA SER A 236 -32.42 2.86 -41.22
C SER A 236 -32.72 1.56 -40.46
N PRO A 237 -33.64 0.69 -40.91
CA PRO A 237 -33.94 -0.59 -40.25
C PRO A 237 -32.71 -1.47 -40.02
N ASP A 238 -31.69 -1.33 -40.89
CA ASP A 238 -30.49 -2.16 -40.88
C ASP A 238 -29.34 -1.56 -40.04
N GLN A 239 -29.60 -0.52 -39.26
CA GLN A 239 -28.56 0.22 -38.54
C GLN A 239 -28.71 0.09 -37.01
N MET A 240 -27.69 -0.44 -36.36
CA MET A 240 -27.59 -0.43 -34.89
C MET A 240 -27.36 1.00 -34.38
N VAL A 241 -28.18 1.43 -33.43
CA VAL A 241 -28.07 2.76 -32.79
C VAL A 241 -28.03 2.59 -31.27
N PHE A 242 -27.05 3.23 -30.63
CA PHE A 242 -27.00 3.37 -29.17
C PHE A 242 -28.06 4.38 -28.73
N SER A 243 -29.17 3.87 -28.20
CA SER A 243 -30.17 4.67 -27.52
C SER A 243 -29.84 4.68 -26.03
N TYR A 244 -29.53 5.86 -25.49
CA TYR A 244 -29.46 6.05 -24.05
C TYR A 244 -30.87 6.34 -23.55
N ALA A 245 -31.39 5.45 -22.69
CA ALA A 245 -32.68 5.62 -22.00
C ALA A 245 -32.57 6.63 -20.85
#